data_AF-A0A9D9IL73-F1
#
_entry.id   AF-A0A9D9IL73-F1
#
_cell.length_a   1.000
_cell.length_b   1.000
_cell.length_c   1.000
_cell.angle_alpha   90.00
_cell.angle_beta   90.00
_cell.angle_gamma   90.00
#
_symmetry.space_group_name_H-M   'P 1'
#
loop_
_entity.id
_entity.type
_entity.pdbx_description
1 polymer ?
#
loop_
_entity_poly.entity_id
_entity_poly.type
_entity_poly.pdbx_seq_one_letter_code
_entity_poly.pdbx_strand_id
1 'polypeptide(L)'
;MYSKIVKYISWALLIIGALIGVLGFIIGFGTNDAVAVDMLLYCGYAMAGIAVAAIVCLGIYASAIVDPKKLMKSAAILIAAIAVIVVAYLVAPGADPVGYNGLPQSKSVLKLTDTILILTYVFCGATILSVIVGAIVSGARNKK
;
A
#
# COMPACT_ATOMS: atom_id res chain seq x y z
N MET A 1 27.90 -7.81 1.77
CA MET A 1 27.06 -6.69 2.27
C MET A 1 25.57 -7.04 2.27
N TYR A 2 25.04 -7.61 1.18
CA TYR A 2 23.64 -8.06 1.05
C TYR A 2 23.17 -9.05 2.13
N SER A 3 23.97 -10.07 2.45
CA SER A 3 23.64 -11.08 3.47
C SER A 3 23.39 -10.50 4.88
N LYS A 4 24.09 -9.42 5.26
CA LYS A 4 23.88 -8.77 6.57
C LYS A 4 22.55 -8.01 6.61
N ILE A 5 22.24 -7.26 5.54
CA ILE A 5 20.99 -6.50 5.42
C ILE A 5 19.78 -7.43 5.44
N VAL A 6 19.82 -8.52 4.66
CA VAL A 6 18.75 -9.54 4.66
C VAL A 6 18.60 -10.15 6.06
N LYS A 7 19.70 -10.47 6.73
CA LYS A 7 19.66 -11.01 8.11
C LYS A 7 19.00 -10.03 9.09
N TYR A 8 19.31 -8.74 9.04
CA TYR A 8 18.69 -7.74 9.90
C TYR A 8 17.19 -7.55 9.61
N ILE A 9 16.80 -7.53 8.33
CA ILE A 9 15.40 -7.44 7.92
C ILE A 9 14.62 -8.68 8.37
N SER A 10 15.19 -9.87 8.21
CA SER A 10 14.57 -11.13 8.68
C SER A 10 14.38 -11.16 10.20
N TRP A 11 15.37 -10.68 10.96
CA TRP A 11 15.24 -10.56 12.42
C TRP A 11 14.19 -9.53 12.83
N ALA A 12 14.14 -8.38 12.16
CA ALA A 12 13.13 -7.36 12.41
C ALA A 12 11.71 -7.89 12.14
N LEU A 13 11.50 -8.58 11.02
CA LEU A 13 10.22 -9.19 10.67
C LEU A 13 9.78 -10.24 11.69
N LEU A 14 10.71 -11.07 12.18
CA LEU A 14 10.38 -12.07 13.20
C LEU A 14 9.98 -11.42 14.54
N ILE A 15 10.70 -10.37 14.96
CA ILE A 15 10.40 -9.66 16.20
C ILE A 15 9.02 -9.00 16.12
N ILE A 16 8.72 -8.34 15.00
CA ILE A 16 7.42 -7.71 14.76
C ILE A 16 6.31 -8.77 14.75
N GLY A 17 6.51 -9.89 14.06
CA GLY A 17 5.54 -11.00 14.03
C GLY A 17 5.31 -11.61 15.42
N ALA A 18 6.36 -11.82 16.19
CA ALA A 18 6.27 -12.33 17.56
C ALA A 18 5.54 -11.34 18.49
N LEU A 19 5.82 -10.04 18.39
CA LEU A 19 5.13 -8.99 19.15
C LEU A 19 3.64 -8.96 18.83
N ILE A 20 3.27 -9.02 17.55
CA ILE A 20 1.85 -9.06 17.12
C ILE A 20 1.18 -10.33 17.63
N GLY A 21 1.85 -11.48 17.54
CA GLY A 21 1.32 -12.76 18.06
C GLY A 21 1.09 -12.73 19.58
N VAL A 22 2.02 -12.18 20.34
CA VAL A 22 1.89 -12.02 21.81
C VAL A 22 0.81 -11.02 22.17
N LEU A 23 0.72 -9.88 21.47
CA LEU A 23 -0.37 -8.91 21.66
C LEU A 23 -1.73 -9.53 21.34
N GLY A 24 -1.82 -10.31 20.27
CA GLY A 24 -3.03 -11.03 19.90
C GLY A 24 -3.45 -12.08 20.94
N PHE A 25 -2.48 -12.73 21.57
CA PHE A 25 -2.72 -13.67 22.67
C PHE A 25 -3.23 -12.97 23.94
N ILE A 26 -2.67 -11.79 24.29
CA ILE A 26 -3.06 -11.01 25.48
C ILE A 26 -4.44 -10.37 25.29
N ILE A 27 -4.72 -9.82 24.11
CA ILE A 27 -5.96 -9.09 23.80
C ILE A 27 -7.10 -10.06 23.45
N GLY A 28 -6.79 -11.33 23.21
CA GLY A 28 -7.78 -12.37 22.99
C GLY A 28 -8.34 -12.37 21.56
N PHE A 29 -7.49 -12.48 20.54
CA PHE A 29 -7.93 -12.64 19.14
C PHE A 29 -8.80 -13.89 18.86
N GLY A 30 -9.05 -14.73 19.88
CA GLY A 30 -9.99 -15.84 19.83
C GLY A 30 -11.37 -15.55 20.41
N THR A 31 -11.60 -14.39 21.05
CA THR A 31 -12.93 -13.96 21.48
C THR A 31 -13.55 -13.09 20.38
N ASN A 32 -14.82 -13.30 20.05
CA ASN A 32 -15.55 -12.53 19.04
C ASN A 32 -15.94 -11.13 19.57
N ASP A 33 -15.00 -10.44 20.21
CA ASP A 33 -15.18 -9.08 20.72
C ASP A 33 -14.66 -8.05 19.70
N ALA A 34 -15.40 -6.97 19.53
CA ALA A 34 -15.05 -5.88 18.62
C ALA A 34 -13.66 -5.28 18.91
N VAL A 35 -13.21 -5.33 20.17
CA VAL A 35 -11.92 -4.81 20.63
C VAL A 35 -10.73 -5.53 19.98
N ALA A 36 -10.82 -6.86 19.82
CA ALA A 36 -9.76 -7.66 19.21
C ALA A 36 -9.61 -7.30 17.72
N VAL A 37 -10.73 -7.11 17.03
CA VAL A 37 -10.78 -6.73 15.61
C VAL A 37 -10.23 -5.33 15.41
N ASP A 38 -10.64 -4.36 16.23
CA ASP A 38 -10.16 -2.97 16.14
C ASP A 38 -8.64 -2.85 16.37
N MET A 39 -8.10 -3.59 17.35
CA MET A 39 -6.66 -3.63 17.58
C MET A 39 -5.90 -4.21 16.37
N LEU A 40 -6.41 -5.29 15.79
CA LEU A 40 -5.82 -5.93 14.61
C LEU A 40 -5.83 -4.97 13.41
N LEU A 41 -6.92 -4.25 13.19
CA LEU A 41 -7.05 -3.21 12.17
C LEU A 41 -6.03 -2.09 12.40
N TYR A 42 -5.88 -1.60 13.63
CA TYR A 42 -4.91 -0.55 13.95
C TYR A 42 -3.47 -0.98 13.68
N CYS A 43 -3.09 -2.20 14.09
CA CYS A 43 -1.80 -2.79 13.76
C CYS A 43 -1.61 -2.95 12.24
N GLY A 44 -2.64 -3.39 11.52
CA GLY A 44 -2.63 -3.49 10.06
C GLY A 44 -2.38 -2.15 9.38
N TYR A 45 -3.08 -1.08 9.81
CA TYR A 45 -2.86 0.27 9.31
C TYR A 45 -1.45 0.78 9.60
N ALA A 46 -0.91 0.52 10.81
CA ALA A 46 0.45 0.89 11.16
C ALA A 46 1.49 0.17 10.29
N MET A 47 1.33 -1.13 10.07
CA MET A 47 2.22 -1.91 9.20
C MET A 47 2.16 -1.45 7.74
N ALA A 48 0.97 -1.18 7.22
CA ALA A 48 0.79 -0.65 5.87
C ALA A 48 1.51 0.70 5.71
N GLY A 49 1.36 1.61 6.69
CA GLY A 49 2.06 2.90 6.70
C GLY A 49 3.58 2.75 6.70
N ILE A 50 4.12 1.87 7.56
CA ILE A 50 5.56 1.58 7.61
C ILE A 50 6.06 0.98 6.29
N ALA A 51 5.29 0.08 5.68
CA ALA A 51 5.66 -0.53 4.40
C ALA A 51 5.75 0.51 3.28
N VAL A 52 4.76 1.41 3.17
CA VAL A 52 4.77 2.50 2.19
C VAL A 52 5.98 3.42 2.44
N ALA A 53 6.23 3.82 3.69
CA ALA A 53 7.37 4.66 4.03
C ALA A 53 8.71 3.98 3.68
N ALA A 54 8.86 2.68 3.97
CA ALA A 54 10.05 1.92 3.65
C ALA A 54 10.30 1.85 2.14
N ILE A 55 9.26 1.60 1.33
CA ILE A 55 9.36 1.56 -0.14
C ILE A 55 9.83 2.92 -0.68
N VAL A 56 9.26 4.02 -0.18
CA VAL A 56 9.66 5.36 -0.62
C VAL A 56 11.10 5.67 -0.22
N CYS A 57 11.46 5.46 1.05
CA CYS A 57 12.81 5.73 1.55
C CYS A 57 13.88 4.87 0.86
N LEU A 58 13.63 3.57 0.69
CA LEU A 58 14.54 2.66 -0.01
C LEU A 58 14.61 2.99 -1.50
N GLY A 59 13.48 3.34 -2.13
CA GLY A 59 13.43 3.74 -3.54
C GLY A 59 14.26 5.00 -3.83
N ILE A 60 14.16 6.00 -2.95
CA ILE A 60 14.96 7.24 -3.02
C ILE A 60 16.44 6.92 -2.77
N TYR A 61 16.75 6.18 -1.70
CA TYR A 61 18.13 5.80 -1.35
C TYR A 61 18.81 5.02 -2.47
N ALA A 62 18.14 4.00 -3.02
CA ALA A 62 18.66 3.20 -4.12
C ALA A 62 18.85 4.05 -5.40
N SER A 63 17.95 4.99 -5.67
CA SER A 63 18.08 5.88 -6.84
C SER A 63 19.24 6.89 -6.68
N ALA A 64 19.49 7.36 -5.46
CA ALA A 64 20.55 8.33 -5.15
C ALA A 64 21.96 7.75 -5.28
N ILE A 65 22.14 6.46 -5.00
CA ILE A 65 23.45 5.79 -5.06
C ILE A 65 23.84 5.40 -6.49
N VAL A 66 22.86 5.11 -7.34
CA VAL A 66 23.14 4.52 -8.67
C VAL A 66 23.38 5.59 -9.74
N ASP A 67 22.57 6.66 -9.80
CA ASP A 67 22.75 7.77 -10.75
C ASP A 67 21.69 8.88 -10.56
N PRO A 68 22.05 10.18 -10.56
CA PRO A 68 21.10 11.29 -10.40
C PRO A 68 20.06 11.35 -11.53
N LYS A 69 20.40 10.88 -12.74
CA LYS A 69 19.46 10.77 -13.87
C LYS A 69 18.35 9.74 -13.63
N LYS A 70 18.63 8.67 -12.87
CA LYS A 70 17.61 7.67 -12.49
C LYS A 70 16.74 8.17 -11.35
N LEU A 71 17.29 8.98 -10.44
CA LEU A 71 16.53 9.68 -9.40
C LEU A 71 15.48 10.62 -10.00
N MET A 72 15.82 11.38 -11.05
CA MET A 72 14.85 12.23 -11.72
C MET A 72 13.68 11.45 -12.35
N LYS A 73 13.94 10.25 -12.87
CA LYS A 73 12.88 9.35 -13.38
C LYS A 73 12.01 8.79 -12.26
N SER A 74 12.60 8.33 -11.15
CA SER A 74 11.81 7.83 -10.02
C SER A 74 11.01 8.94 -9.34
N ALA A 75 11.54 10.15 -9.24
CA ALA A 75 10.82 11.32 -8.79
C ALA A 75 9.64 11.67 -9.72
N ALA A 76 9.83 11.63 -11.04
CA ALA A 76 8.76 11.86 -12.01
C ALA A 76 7.62 10.82 -11.86
N ILE A 77 7.96 9.54 -11.64
CA ILE A 77 6.98 8.49 -11.40
C ILE A 77 6.23 8.73 -10.08
N LEU A 78 6.92 9.15 -9.02
CA LEU A 78 6.30 9.48 -7.75
C LEU A 78 5.32 10.66 -7.87
N ILE A 79 5.70 11.71 -8.60
CA ILE A 79 4.83 12.86 -8.88
C ILE A 79 3.60 12.41 -9.68
N ALA A 80 3.78 11.57 -10.69
CA ALA A 80 2.66 11.01 -11.46
C ALA A 80 1.72 10.19 -10.58
N ALA A 81 2.25 9.37 -9.66
CA ALA A 81 1.44 8.61 -8.71
C ALA A 81 0.66 9.52 -7.75
N ILE A 82 1.28 10.57 -7.23
CA ILE A 82 0.62 11.59 -6.40
C ILE A 82 -0.49 12.28 -7.18
N ALA A 83 -0.25 12.64 -8.44
CA ALA A 83 -1.27 13.27 -9.29
C ALA A 83 -2.49 12.36 -9.46
N VAL A 84 -2.29 11.06 -9.69
CA VAL A 84 -3.40 10.08 -9.76
C VAL A 84 -4.18 10.02 -8.45
N ILE A 85 -3.50 10.02 -7.29
CA ILE A 85 -4.16 10.03 -5.97
C ILE A 85 -4.99 11.29 -5.80
N VAL A 86 -4.44 12.46 -6.14
CA VAL A 86 -5.14 13.74 -6.02
C VAL A 86 -6.37 13.77 -6.93
N VAL A 87 -6.25 13.32 -8.18
CA VAL A 87 -7.39 13.24 -9.11
C VAL A 87 -8.47 12.30 -8.57
N ALA A 88 -8.09 11.12 -8.07
CA ALA A 88 -9.04 10.20 -7.45
C ALA A 88 -9.74 10.83 -6.23
N TYR A 89 -9.02 11.59 -5.40
CA TYR A 89 -9.61 12.30 -4.26
C TYR A 89 -10.57 13.42 -4.67
N LEU A 90 -10.28 14.13 -5.76
CA LEU A 90 -11.14 15.19 -6.27
C LEU A 90 -12.46 14.63 -6.83
N VAL A 91 -12.40 13.48 -7.50
CA VAL A 91 -13.56 12.81 -8.09
C VAL A 91 -14.36 12.01 -7.04
N ALA A 92 -13.76 11.66 -5.91
CA ALA A 92 -14.41 10.90 -4.84
C ALA A 92 -15.66 11.64 -4.29
N PRO A 93 -16.86 11.04 -4.36
CA PRO A 93 -18.11 11.69 -3.98
C PRO A 93 -18.25 11.87 -2.46
N GLY A 94 -17.67 10.97 -1.65
CA GLY A 94 -17.88 10.96 -0.20
C GLY A 94 -19.34 10.65 0.14
N ALA A 95 -19.96 9.75 -0.61
CA ALA A 95 -21.36 9.41 -0.45
C ALA A 95 -21.58 8.50 0.77
N ASP A 96 -22.76 8.61 1.39
CA ASP A 96 -23.10 7.73 2.51
C ASP A 96 -23.16 6.27 2.03
N PRO A 97 -22.59 5.32 2.79
CA PRO A 97 -22.57 3.94 2.37
C PRO A 97 -23.99 3.36 2.33
N VAL A 98 -24.39 2.84 1.17
CA VAL A 98 -25.71 2.26 0.98
C VAL A 98 -25.85 1.00 1.85
N GLY A 99 -26.86 0.98 2.72
CA GLY A 99 -27.13 -0.17 3.60
C GLY A 99 -26.31 -0.22 4.90
N TYR A 100 -25.56 0.84 5.23
CA TYR A 100 -24.84 0.91 6.49
C TYR A 100 -25.71 1.47 7.62
N ASN A 101 -25.98 0.64 8.63
CA ASN A 101 -26.77 0.99 9.82
C ASN A 101 -25.90 1.31 11.06
N GLY A 102 -24.59 1.50 10.87
CA GLY A 102 -23.66 1.80 11.96
C GLY A 102 -23.64 3.29 12.31
N LEU A 103 -22.69 3.67 13.17
CA LEU A 103 -22.52 5.05 13.62
C LEU A 103 -22.18 5.98 12.44
N PRO A 104 -22.78 7.17 12.35
CA PRO A 104 -22.51 8.12 11.27
C PRO A 104 -21.01 8.45 11.23
N GLN A 105 -20.42 8.28 10.05
CA GLN A 105 -19.00 8.54 9.83
C GLN A 105 -18.80 9.98 9.36
N SER A 106 -17.62 10.54 9.63
CA SER A 106 -17.26 11.85 9.11
C SER A 106 -17.17 11.83 7.57
N LYS A 107 -17.65 12.90 6.91
CA LYS A 107 -17.52 13.08 5.45
C LYS A 107 -16.09 12.92 4.95
N SER A 108 -15.10 13.27 5.77
CA SER A 108 -13.67 13.10 5.42
C SER A 108 -13.29 11.62 5.27
N VAL A 109 -13.81 10.76 6.16
CA VAL A 109 -13.55 9.31 6.14
C VAL A 109 -14.25 8.67 4.94
N LEU A 110 -15.51 9.01 4.67
CA LEU A 110 -16.24 8.55 3.49
C LEU A 110 -15.50 8.91 2.20
N LYS A 111 -15.06 10.17 2.08
CA LYS A 111 -14.34 10.62 0.90
C LYS A 111 -13.01 9.90 0.71
N LEU A 112 -12.28 9.65 1.79
CA LEU A 112 -11.04 8.87 1.75
C LEU A 112 -11.31 7.42 1.30
N THR A 113 -12.36 6.79 1.82
CA THR A 113 -12.77 5.44 1.43
C THR A 113 -13.11 5.36 -0.06
N ASP A 114 -13.92 6.29 -0.57
CA ASP A 114 -14.26 6.37 -1.99
C ASP A 114 -13.02 6.59 -2.87
N THR A 115 -12.08 7.41 -2.40
CA THR A 115 -10.79 7.63 -3.08
C THR A 115 -10.02 6.33 -3.20
N ILE A 116 -9.84 5.60 -2.09
CA ILE A 116 -9.13 4.31 -2.08
C ILE A 116 -9.81 3.30 -3.00
N LEU A 117 -11.15 3.30 -3.03
CA LEU A 117 -11.92 2.42 -3.90
C LEU A 117 -11.67 2.73 -5.38
N ILE A 118 -11.72 4.01 -5.77
CA ILE A 118 -11.39 4.46 -7.13
C ILE A 118 -9.95 4.07 -7.51
N LEU A 119 -8.98 4.33 -6.63
CA LEU A 119 -7.58 3.96 -6.86
C LEU A 119 -7.42 2.45 -7.05
N THR A 120 -8.12 1.63 -6.25
CA THR A 120 -8.11 0.17 -6.37
C THR A 120 -8.60 -0.26 -7.74
N TYR A 121 -9.73 0.27 -8.21
CA TYR A 121 -10.26 -0.07 -9.53
C TYR A 121 -9.35 0.38 -10.68
N VAL A 122 -8.81 1.60 -10.60
CA VAL A 122 -7.88 2.12 -11.61
C VAL A 122 -6.62 1.27 -11.68
N PHE A 123 -6.02 0.93 -10.53
CA PHE A 123 -4.82 0.10 -10.50
C PHE A 123 -5.10 -1.33 -10.95
N CYS A 124 -6.21 -1.95 -10.54
CA CYS A 124 -6.59 -3.27 -11.05
C CYS A 124 -6.69 -3.26 -12.59
N GLY A 125 -7.40 -2.28 -13.16
CA GLY A 125 -7.51 -2.13 -14.62
C GLY A 125 -6.15 -1.92 -15.28
N ALA A 126 -5.32 -1.04 -14.73
CA ALA A 126 -3.98 -0.76 -15.24
C ALA A 126 -3.05 -1.98 -15.16
N THR A 127 -3.15 -2.78 -14.10
CA THR A 127 -2.37 -4.02 -13.95
C THR A 127 -2.76 -5.03 -15.03
N ILE A 128 -4.06 -5.28 -15.23
CA ILE A 128 -4.54 -6.20 -16.28
C ILE A 128 -4.04 -5.72 -17.64
N LEU A 129 -4.21 -4.44 -17.96
CA LEU A 129 -3.78 -3.87 -19.22
C LEU A 129 -2.26 -3.98 -19.41
N SER A 130 -1.49 -3.68 -18.36
CA SER A 130 -0.02 -3.76 -18.38
C SER A 130 0.48 -5.19 -18.63
N VAL A 131 -0.19 -6.21 -18.07
CA VAL A 131 0.15 -7.61 -18.32
C VAL A 131 -0.08 -7.98 -19.78
N ILE A 132 -1.24 -7.60 -20.33
CA ILE A 132 -1.59 -7.89 -21.74
C ILE A 132 -0.61 -7.20 -22.69
N VAL A 133 -0.39 -5.90 -22.51
CA VAL A 133 0.54 -5.12 -23.35
C VAL A 133 1.96 -5.66 -23.22
N GLY A 134 2.40 -5.97 -22.00
CA GLY A 134 3.71 -6.58 -21.74
C GLY A 134 3.90 -7.91 -22.47
N ALA A 135 2.88 -8.77 -22.47
CA ALA A 135 2.91 -10.04 -23.20
C ALA A 135 3.01 -9.85 -24.72
N ILE A 136 2.22 -8.93 -25.30
CA ILE A 136 2.24 -8.63 -26.74
C ILE A 136 3.61 -8.07 -27.17
N VAL A 137 4.14 -7.08 -26.44
CA VAL A 137 5.43 -6.45 -26.76
C VAL A 137 6.58 -7.45 -26.62
N SER A 138 6.56 -8.30 -25.59
CA SER A 138 7.55 -9.37 -25.41
C SER A 138 7.52 -10.36 -26.58
N GLY A 139 6.32 -10.81 -26.97
CA GLY A 139 6.13 -11.70 -28.12
C GLY A 139 6.59 -11.08 -29.44
N ALA A 140 6.37 -9.79 -29.65
CA ALA A 140 6.83 -9.08 -30.85
C ALA A 140 8.36 -8.91 -30.89
N ARG A 141 9.01 -8.69 -29.74
CA ARG A 141 10.48 -8.54 -29.66
C ARG A 141 11.21 -9.87 -29.83
N ASN A 142 10.65 -10.98 -29.35
CA ASN A 142 11.26 -12.31 -29.51
C ASN A 142 11.17 -12.88 -30.94
N LYS A 143 10.46 -12.21 -31.86
CA LYS A 143 10.40 -12.56 -33.29
C LYS A 143 11.44 -11.81 -34.14
N LYS A 144 12.19 -10.86 -33.57
CA LYS A 144 13.37 -10.24 -34.20
C LYS A 144 14.64 -10.86 -33.65
#